data_AF-A4YRW1-F1
#
_entry.id   AF-A4YRW1-F1
#
_cell.length_a   1.000
_cell.length_b   1.000
_cell.length_c   1.000
_cell.angle_alpha   90.00
_cell.angle_beta   90.00
_cell.angle_gamma   90.00
#
_symmetry.space_group_name_H-M   'P 1'
#
loop_
_entity.id
_entity.type
_entity.pdbx_description
1 polymer ?
#
loop_
_entity_poly.entity_id
_entity_poly.type
_entity_poly.pdbx_seq_one_letter_code
_entity_poly.pdbx_strand_id
1 'polypeptide(L)'
;MPPIETAYDPLLRRIHWATAVLFIAAMLIGLYCGLQPAGTSPRRELLEIHKSLGITLFVLAIVRLIVRARSTAPDAPATFGRMVRALSQLNHWALYALLLVMPVTGYMFSSAGGYSLRYFWTFSWPRLFAGDKAIAHAGEIAHDT
;
A
#
# COMPACT_ATOMS: atom_id res chain seq x y z
N MET A 1 -15.96 11.68 -34.95
CA MET A 1 -14.76 11.78 -34.09
C MET A 1 -15.15 11.22 -32.74
N PRO A 2 -14.51 10.16 -32.22
CA PRO A 2 -14.76 9.74 -30.84
C PRO A 2 -14.40 10.92 -29.90
N PRO A 3 -15.16 11.15 -28.82
CA PRO A 3 -14.87 12.22 -27.89
C PRO A 3 -13.46 12.02 -27.30
N ILE A 4 -12.65 13.08 -27.28
CA ILE A 4 -11.36 13.06 -26.58
C ILE A 4 -11.68 12.97 -25.09
N GLU A 5 -11.35 11.85 -24.46
CA GLU A 5 -11.44 11.74 -23.00
C GLU A 5 -10.44 12.70 -22.38
N THR A 6 -10.95 13.76 -21.74
CA THR A 6 -10.13 14.77 -21.07
C THR A 6 -9.83 14.42 -19.61
N ALA A 7 -10.42 13.35 -19.09
CA ALA A 7 -10.33 12.97 -17.69
C ALA A 7 -10.32 11.45 -17.51
N TYR A 8 -9.68 11.00 -16.42
CA TYR A 8 -9.73 9.61 -15.99
C TYR A 8 -11.13 9.16 -15.58
N ASP A 9 -11.40 7.87 -15.76
CA ASP A 9 -12.59 7.19 -15.25
C ASP A 9 -12.91 7.63 -13.80
N PRO A 10 -14.16 8.07 -13.52
CA PRO A 10 -14.54 8.54 -12.19
C PRO A 10 -14.26 7.54 -11.06
N LEU A 11 -14.42 6.25 -11.32
CA LEU A 11 -14.12 5.19 -10.35
C LEU A 11 -12.63 5.13 -10.07
N LEU A 12 -11.79 5.17 -11.12
CA LEU A 12 -10.34 5.17 -10.98
C LEU A 12 -9.86 6.36 -10.13
N ARG A 13 -10.46 7.54 -10.33
CA ARG A 13 -10.13 8.74 -9.54
C ARG A 13 -10.55 8.62 -8.07
N ARG A 14 -11.73 8.06 -7.79
CA ARG A 14 -12.16 7.82 -6.39
C ARG A 14 -11.25 6.83 -5.68
N ILE A 15 -10.92 5.71 -6.33
CA ILE A 15 -9.99 4.71 -5.79
C ILE A 15 -8.61 5.34 -5.56
N HIS A 16 -8.13 6.17 -6.49
CA HIS A 16 -6.85 6.87 -6.33
C HIS A 16 -6.82 7.75 -5.08
N TRP A 17 -7.79 8.62 -4.89
CA TRP A 17 -7.83 9.51 -3.72
C TRP A 17 -8.02 8.74 -2.41
N ALA A 18 -8.85 7.70 -2.40
CA ALA A 18 -8.97 6.81 -1.24
C ALA A 18 -7.62 6.15 -0.92
N THR A 19 -6.93 5.62 -1.93
CA THR A 19 -5.59 5.02 -1.77
C THR A 19 -4.60 6.04 -1.21
N ALA A 20 -4.60 7.28 -1.71
CA ALA A 20 -3.69 8.33 -1.27
C ALA A 20 -3.90 8.68 0.21
N VAL A 21 -5.15 8.87 0.64
CA VAL A 21 -5.48 9.17 2.04
C VAL A 21 -5.08 8.02 2.97
N LEU A 22 -5.42 6.78 2.60
CA LEU A 22 -5.08 5.60 3.40
C LEU A 22 -3.57 5.37 3.46
N PHE A 23 -2.84 5.60 2.36
CA PHE A 23 -1.38 5.48 2.30
C PHE A 23 -0.72 6.48 3.23
N ILE A 24 -1.12 7.76 3.18
CA ILE A 24 -0.59 8.79 4.07
C ILE A 24 -0.88 8.45 5.53
N ALA A 25 -2.10 8.03 5.86
CA ALA A 25 -2.46 7.63 7.21
C ALA A 25 -1.61 6.45 7.71
N ALA A 26 -1.48 5.39 6.92
CA ALA A 26 -0.66 4.23 7.27
C ALA A 26 0.81 4.62 7.48
N MET A 27 1.38 5.44 6.59
CA MET A 27 2.76 5.90 6.67
C MET A 27 3.02 6.73 7.93
N LEU A 28 2.13 7.69 8.26
CA LEU A 28 2.25 8.50 9.47
C LEU A 28 2.15 7.66 10.74
N ILE A 29 1.25 6.67 10.78
CA ILE A 29 1.13 5.75 11.91
C ILE A 29 2.39 4.91 12.07
N GLY A 30 2.91 4.37 10.95
CA GLY A 30 4.14 3.56 10.95
C GLY A 30 5.33 4.35 11.48
N LEU A 31 5.56 5.54 10.94
CA LEU A 31 6.62 6.44 11.38
C LEU A 31 6.48 6.81 12.86
N TYR A 32 5.27 7.20 13.30
CA TYR A 32 5.01 7.52 14.70
C TYR A 32 5.32 6.33 15.61
N CYS A 33 4.87 5.12 15.26
CA CYS A 33 5.10 3.92 16.05
C CYS A 33 6.58 3.48 16.06
N GLY A 34 7.33 3.76 15.00
CA GLY A 34 8.78 3.54 14.94
C GLY A 34 9.58 4.41 15.93
N LEU A 35 9.05 5.58 16.27
CA LEU A 35 9.64 6.49 17.26
C LEU A 35 9.25 6.17 18.71
N GLN A 36 8.34 5.20 18.93
CA GLN A 36 7.86 4.84 20.27
C GLN A 36 8.51 3.56 20.78
N PRO A 37 8.74 3.42 22.10
CA PRO A 37 9.25 2.18 22.68
C PRO A 37 8.34 0.99 22.36
N ALA A 38 8.95 -0.17 22.07
CA ALA A 38 8.19 -1.37 21.73
C ALA A 38 7.24 -1.77 22.87
N GLY A 39 6.01 -2.16 22.50
CA GLY A 39 5.05 -2.71 23.43
C GLY A 39 4.33 -1.71 24.34
N THR A 40 4.48 -0.40 24.16
CA THR A 40 3.72 0.61 24.90
C THR A 40 2.31 0.82 24.33
N SER A 41 1.40 1.37 25.14
CA SER A 41 0.18 2.02 24.65
C SER A 41 0.51 3.48 24.34
N PRO A 42 0.03 4.07 23.22
CA PRO A 42 -0.93 3.54 22.25
C PRO A 42 -0.31 2.77 21.07
N ARG A 43 1.00 2.54 21.06
CA ARG A 43 1.74 1.92 19.95
C ARG A 43 1.13 0.60 19.48
N ARG A 44 0.74 -0.29 20.40
CA ARG A 44 0.15 -1.60 20.05
C ARG A 44 -1.14 -1.46 19.25
N GLU A 45 -2.04 -0.58 19.67
CA GLU A 45 -3.34 -0.36 19.03
C GLU A 45 -3.17 0.31 17.67
N LEU A 46 -2.29 1.31 17.59
CA LEU A 46 -1.95 1.98 16.34
C LEU A 46 -1.34 1.02 15.32
N LEU A 47 -0.51 0.06 15.75
CA LEU A 47 0.03 -0.96 14.85
C LEU A 47 -1.03 -1.95 14.34
N GLU A 48 -2.08 -2.26 15.11
CA GLU A 48 -3.21 -3.05 14.58
C GLU A 48 -3.99 -2.29 13.50
N ILE A 49 -4.17 -0.97 13.68
CA ILE A 49 -4.74 -0.11 12.65
C ILE A 49 -3.83 -0.08 11.42
N HIS A 50 -2.53 0.14 11.60
CA HIS A 50 -1.54 0.18 10.52
C HIS A 50 -1.57 -1.10 9.68
N LYS A 51 -1.55 -2.28 10.31
CA LYS A 51 -1.64 -3.58 9.60
C LYS A 51 -2.94 -3.70 8.80
N SER A 52 -4.05 -3.29 9.40
CA SER A 52 -5.37 -3.32 8.75
C SER A 52 -5.41 -2.40 7.52
N LEU A 53 -4.85 -1.20 7.65
CA LEU A 53 -4.69 -0.25 6.54
C LEU A 53 -3.76 -0.81 5.45
N GLY A 54 -2.66 -1.46 5.82
CA GLY A 54 -1.74 -2.12 4.87
C GLY A 54 -2.44 -3.18 4.02
N ILE A 55 -3.22 -4.07 4.66
CA ILE A 55 -4.02 -5.09 3.94
C ILE A 55 -5.06 -4.42 3.04
N THR A 56 -5.71 -3.35 3.52
CA THR A 56 -6.70 -2.60 2.73
C THR A 56 -6.07 -1.96 1.50
N LEU A 57 -4.89 -1.34 1.67
CA LEU A 57 -4.11 -0.74 0.59
C LEU A 57 -3.66 -1.77 -0.44
N PHE A 58 -3.23 -2.95 0.00
CA PHE A 58 -2.87 -4.05 -0.90
C PHE A 58 -4.03 -4.45 -1.81
N VAL A 59 -5.21 -4.68 -1.23
CA VAL A 59 -6.43 -5.02 -1.99
C VAL A 59 -6.82 -3.87 -2.91
N LEU A 60 -6.82 -2.62 -2.43
CA LEU A 60 -7.13 -1.45 -3.25
C LEU A 60 -6.14 -1.27 -4.40
N ALA A 61 -4.85 -1.55 -4.21
CA ALA A 61 -3.84 -1.47 -5.26
C ALA A 61 -4.11 -2.50 -6.37
N ILE A 62 -4.48 -3.74 -6.02
CA ILE A 62 -4.89 -4.76 -6.99
C ILE A 62 -6.15 -4.33 -7.75
N VAL A 63 -7.19 -3.90 -7.03
CA VAL A 63 -8.44 -3.43 -7.65
C VAL A 63 -8.15 -2.25 -8.57
N ARG A 64 -7.32 -1.30 -8.14
CA ARG A 64 -6.91 -0.14 -8.93
C ARG A 64 -6.19 -0.55 -10.21
N LEU A 65 -5.29 -1.53 -10.17
CA LEU A 65 -4.61 -2.05 -11.35
C LEU A 65 -5.59 -2.71 -12.33
N ILE A 66 -6.54 -3.51 -11.82
CA ILE A 66 -7.58 -4.14 -12.65
C ILE A 66 -8.47 -3.08 -13.31
N VAL A 67 -8.93 -2.07 -12.55
CA VAL A 67 -9.75 -0.98 -13.10
C VAL A 67 -8.94 -0.18 -14.12
N ARG A 68 -7.69 0.17 -13.82
CA ARG A 68 -6.82 0.89 -14.76
C ARG A 68 -6.58 0.11 -16.06
N ALA A 69 -6.46 -1.21 -15.99
CA ALA A 69 -6.27 -2.04 -17.18
C ALA A 69 -7.54 -2.15 -18.04
N ARG A 70 -8.72 -1.89 -17.46
CA ARG A 70 -10.03 -1.97 -18.15
C ARG A 70 -10.58 -0.60 -18.56
N SER A 71 -10.14 0.48 -17.94
CA SER A 71 -10.55 1.84 -18.26
C SER A 71 -9.62 2.49 -19.27
N THR A 72 -10.16 3.33 -20.15
CA THR A 72 -9.36 4.23 -20.99
C THR A 72 -8.67 5.28 -20.11
N ALA A 73 -7.47 5.67 -20.52
CA ALA A 73 -6.67 6.69 -19.86
C ALA A 73 -6.39 7.81 -20.87
N PRO A 74 -6.57 9.09 -20.51
CA PRO A 74 -6.18 10.18 -21.38
C PRO A 74 -4.70 10.10 -21.73
N ASP A 75 -4.37 10.42 -22.99
CA ASP A 75 -2.99 10.51 -23.42
C ASP A 75 -2.24 11.61 -22.66
N ALA A 76 -0.96 11.36 -22.38
CA ALA A 76 -0.13 12.39 -21.78
C ALA A 76 0.00 13.60 -22.74
N PRO A 77 -0.13 14.85 -22.24
CA PRO A 77 -0.10 16.06 -23.06
C PRO A 77 1.09 16.11 -24.01
N ALA A 78 0.84 16.37 -25.30
CA ALA A 78 1.88 16.42 -26.35
C ALA A 78 3.04 17.38 -26.03
N THR A 79 2.79 18.37 -25.16
CA THR A 79 3.77 19.34 -24.67
C THR A 79 4.84 18.74 -23.73
N PHE A 80 4.61 17.55 -23.16
CA PHE A 80 5.59 16.91 -22.29
C PHE A 80 6.72 16.27 -23.09
N GLY A 81 7.95 16.74 -22.86
CA GLY A 81 9.15 16.13 -23.40
C GLY A 81 9.34 14.67 -22.95
N ARG A 82 10.14 13.90 -23.70
CA ARG A 82 10.36 12.45 -23.47
C ARG A 82 10.79 12.11 -22.04
N MET A 83 11.66 12.94 -21.44
CA MET A 83 12.16 12.72 -20.08
C MET A 83 11.05 12.82 -19.02
N VAL A 84 10.19 13.84 -19.11
CA VAL A 84 9.07 14.02 -18.16
C VAL A 84 8.09 12.86 -18.25
N ARG A 85 7.80 12.37 -19.47
CA ARG A 85 6.95 11.20 -19.68
C ARG A 85 7.54 9.94 -19.05
N ALA A 86 8.84 9.70 -19.25
CA ALA A 86 9.54 8.55 -18.69
C ALA A 86 9.56 8.58 -17.16
N LEU A 87 9.90 9.72 -16.55
CA LEU A 87 9.93 9.88 -15.10
C LEU A 87 8.54 9.74 -14.47
N SER A 88 7.50 10.29 -15.11
CA SER A 88 6.12 10.11 -14.65
C SER A 88 5.73 8.63 -14.64
N GLN A 89 6.06 7.89 -15.70
CA GLN A 89 5.75 6.46 -15.78
C GLN A 89 6.54 5.64 -14.76
N LEU A 90 7.83 5.95 -14.58
CA LEU A 90 8.68 5.33 -13.56
C LEU A 90 8.10 5.55 -12.16
N ASN A 91 7.71 6.78 -11.83
CA ASN A 91 7.14 7.09 -10.53
C ASN A 91 5.81 6.35 -10.28
N HIS A 92 4.95 6.23 -11.29
CA HIS A 92 3.72 5.44 -11.18
C HIS A 92 4.02 3.98 -10.85
N TRP A 93 4.95 3.35 -11.58
CA TRP A 93 5.32 1.96 -11.33
C TRP A 93 6.01 1.78 -9.98
N ALA A 94 6.88 2.70 -9.58
CA ALA A 94 7.51 2.68 -8.26
C ALA A 94 6.47 2.75 -7.13
N LEU A 95 5.48 3.64 -7.25
CA LEU A 95 4.39 3.74 -6.27
C LEU A 95 3.51 2.49 -6.25
N TYR A 96 3.25 1.85 -7.39
CA TYR A 96 2.54 0.56 -7.40
C TYR A 96 3.35 -0.54 -6.73
N ALA A 97 4.67 -0.61 -7.00
CA ALA A 97 5.55 -1.56 -6.34
C ALA A 97 5.52 -1.34 -4.81
N LEU A 98 5.63 -0.10 -4.35
CA LEU A 98 5.58 0.24 -2.92
C LEU A 98 4.25 -0.18 -2.27
N LEU A 99 3.11 0.12 -2.93
CA LEU A 99 1.78 -0.24 -2.44
C LEU A 99 1.51 -1.74 -2.38
N LEU A 100 2.28 -2.55 -3.11
CA LEU A 100 2.14 -4.01 -3.13
C LEU A 100 3.18 -4.70 -2.23
N VAL A 101 4.44 -4.27 -2.32
CA VAL A 101 5.57 -4.89 -1.61
C VAL A 101 5.50 -4.59 -0.12
N MET A 102 5.27 -3.33 0.27
CA MET A 102 5.29 -2.95 1.70
C MET A 102 4.25 -3.69 2.54
N PRO A 103 2.98 -3.87 2.10
CA PRO A 103 2.03 -4.68 2.85
C PRO A 103 2.42 -6.16 2.91
N VAL A 104 3.05 -6.70 1.86
CA VAL A 104 3.49 -8.10 1.83
C VAL A 104 4.64 -8.32 2.81
N THR A 105 5.65 -7.45 2.82
CA THR A 105 6.78 -7.53 3.77
C THR A 105 6.31 -7.34 5.21
N GLY A 106 5.42 -6.37 5.46
CA GLY A 106 4.81 -6.15 6.78
C GLY A 106 3.93 -7.33 7.24
N TYR A 107 3.22 -7.98 6.31
CA TYR A 107 2.47 -9.22 6.59
C TYR A 107 3.41 -10.38 6.92
N MET A 108 4.50 -10.56 6.17
CA MET A 108 5.51 -11.58 6.45
C MET A 108 6.10 -11.39 7.84
N PHE A 109 6.51 -10.16 8.17
CA PHE A 109 7.02 -9.81 9.50
C PHE A 109 6.00 -10.12 10.60
N SER A 110 4.78 -9.61 10.45
CA SER A 110 3.71 -9.79 11.46
C SER A 110 3.30 -11.26 11.62
N SER A 111 3.12 -11.97 10.51
CA SER A 111 2.72 -13.37 10.49
C SER A 111 3.79 -14.25 11.13
N ALA A 112 5.05 -14.08 10.73
CA ALA A 112 6.15 -14.94 11.16
C ALA A 112 6.62 -14.62 12.58
N GLY A 113 6.65 -13.34 12.95
CA GLY A 113 6.94 -12.85 14.30
C GLY A 113 5.84 -13.17 15.34
N GLY A 114 4.73 -13.79 14.91
CA GLY A 114 3.66 -14.22 15.79
C GLY A 114 2.75 -13.09 16.27
N TYR A 115 2.85 -11.90 15.67
CA TYR A 115 2.02 -10.75 16.00
C TYR A 115 0.56 -10.96 15.57
N SER A 116 -0.36 -10.23 16.20
CA SER A 116 -1.75 -10.19 15.77
C SER A 116 -1.88 -9.61 14.37
N LEU A 117 -2.81 -10.18 13.60
CA LEU A 117 -3.24 -9.74 12.28
C LEU A 117 -4.76 -9.58 12.27
N ARG A 118 -5.29 -8.88 13.30
CA ARG A 118 -6.73 -8.67 13.42
C ARG A 118 -7.14 -7.51 12.52
N TYR A 119 -7.92 -7.80 11.50
CA TYR A 119 -8.42 -6.78 10.59
C TYR A 119 -9.48 -5.91 11.29
N PHE A 120 -9.11 -4.69 11.65
CA PHE A 120 -9.94 -3.75 12.43
C PHE A 120 -10.65 -4.42 13.62
N TRP A 121 -9.95 -5.31 14.33
CA TRP A 121 -10.50 -6.13 15.44
C TRP A 121 -11.67 -7.06 15.11
N THR A 122 -12.11 -7.14 13.85
CA THR A 122 -13.30 -7.92 13.43
C THR A 122 -12.99 -9.41 13.25
N PHE A 123 -11.98 -9.75 12.46
CA PHE A 123 -11.52 -11.12 12.23
C PHE A 123 -9.99 -11.17 12.17
N SER A 124 -9.41 -12.36 12.26
CA SER A 124 -7.96 -12.56 12.17
C SER A 124 -7.58 -13.15 10.83
N TRP A 125 -6.62 -12.53 10.14
CA TRP A 125 -6.00 -13.16 8.98
C TRP A 125 -5.18 -14.38 9.41
N PRO A 126 -5.11 -15.43 8.58
CA PRO A 126 -4.24 -16.57 8.84
C PRO A 126 -2.78 -16.09 8.95
N ARG A 127 -2.00 -16.75 9.80
CA ARG A 127 -0.55 -16.53 9.90
C ARG A 127 0.18 -17.60 9.09
N LEU A 128 0.37 -17.35 7.79
CA LEU A 128 0.93 -18.34 6.86
C LEU A 128 2.37 -18.75 7.17
N PHE A 129 3.14 -17.87 7.83
CA PHE A 129 4.57 -18.07 8.10
C PHE A 129 4.90 -18.22 9.59
N ALA A 130 3.92 -18.57 10.42
CA ALA A 130 4.07 -18.55 11.88
C ALA A 130 5.29 -19.35 12.38
N GLY A 131 6.19 -18.68 13.12
CA GLY A 131 7.36 -19.31 13.75
C GLY A 131 8.62 -19.34 12.88
N ASP A 132 8.57 -18.92 11.62
CA ASP A 132 9.75 -18.83 10.76
C ASP A 132 10.55 -17.55 11.04
N LYS A 133 11.66 -17.68 11.77
CA LYS A 133 12.51 -16.55 12.15
C LYS A 133 13.20 -15.89 10.97
N ALA A 134 13.54 -16.65 9.92
CA ALA A 134 14.21 -16.10 8.74
C ALA A 134 13.26 -15.21 7.95
N ILE A 135 12.00 -15.65 7.78
CA ILE A 135 10.96 -14.85 7.16
C ILE A 135 10.62 -13.62 7.99
N ALA A 136 10.54 -13.76 9.32
CA ALA A 136 10.27 -12.63 10.22
C ALA A 136 11.33 -11.54 10.06
N HIS A 137 12.62 -11.91 10.10
CA HIS A 137 13.72 -10.97 9.98
C HIS A 137 13.82 -10.33 8.60
N ALA A 138 13.66 -11.11 7.53
CA ALA A 138 13.64 -10.58 6.17
C ALA A 138 12.48 -9.60 5.95
N GLY A 139 11.29 -9.93 6.48
CA GLY A 139 10.11 -9.07 6.41
C GLY A 139 10.30 -7.77 7.19
N GLU A 140 10.89 -7.83 8.38
CA GLU A 140 11.20 -6.66 9.21
C GLU A 140 12.15 -5.70 8.49
N ILE A 141 13.32 -6.20 8.04
CA ILE A 141 14.30 -5.38 7.33
C ILE A 141 13.66 -4.73 6.11
N ALA A 142 12.98 -5.50 5.27
CA ALA A 142 12.41 -5.00 4.02
C ALA A 142 11.19 -4.07 4.22
N HIS A 143 10.57 -4.07 5.41
CA HIS A 143 9.46 -3.18 5.73
C HIS A 143 9.92 -1.89 6.41
N ASP A 144 11.04 -1.94 7.15
CA ASP A 144 11.55 -0.79 7.91
C ASP A 144 12.57 0.07 7.13
N THR A 145 13.19 -0.45 6.05
CA THR A 145 14.04 0.32 5.12
C THR A 145 13.26 1.09 4.07
#